data_AF-A0A1V5LHK9-F1
#
_entry.id   AF-A0A1V5LHK9-F1
#
_cell.length_a   1.000
_cell.length_b   1.000
_cell.length_c   1.000
_cell.angle_alpha   90.00
_cell.angle_beta   90.00
_cell.angle_gamma   90.00
#
_symmetry.space_group_name_H-M   'P 1'
#
loop_
_entity.id
_entity.type
_entity.pdbx_description
1 polymer ?
#
loop_
_entity_poly.entity_id
_entity_poly.type
_entity_poly.pdbx_seq_one_letter_code
_entity_poly.pdbx_strand_id
1 'polypeptide(L)'
;MNVRFRSNDAYKAAFMNMFALVQLQMKIAARIAELAGKQVVPGRYVHQADSYHIYGFNLAEFKARFLHALQTRSFEGRTFRYEDVREIMEEAIPAIRAKAAAMGRTGAPAVE
;
A
#
# COMPACT_ATOMS: atom_id res chain seq x y z
N MET A 1 8.50 11.21 -4.67
CA MET A 1 7.10 11.23 -5.13
C MET A 1 6.23 11.76 -4.00
N ASN A 2 5.40 12.78 -4.28
CA ASN A 2 4.46 13.32 -3.29
C ASN A 2 3.06 12.83 -3.64
N VAL A 3 2.37 12.22 -2.69
CA VAL A 3 1.01 11.72 -2.87
C VAL A 3 0.08 12.36 -1.86
N ARG A 4 -1.14 12.68 -2.31
CA ARG A 4 -2.16 13.27 -1.47
C ARG A 4 -3.42 12.42 -1.51
N PHE A 5 -3.86 11.98 -0.34
CA PHE A 5 -5.11 11.26 -0.13
C PHE A 5 -6.10 12.19 0.55
N ARG A 6 -7.35 12.25 0.06
CA ARG A 6 -8.42 12.95 0.80
C ARG A 6 -8.75 12.25 2.12
N SER A 7 -8.56 10.93 2.15
CA SER A 7 -8.85 10.06 3.29
C SER A 7 -8.03 8.79 3.16
N ASN A 8 -7.45 8.32 4.26
CA ASN A 8 -6.73 7.05 4.28
C ASN A 8 -6.99 6.33 5.62
N ASP A 9 -7.47 5.09 5.53
CA ASP A 9 -7.51 4.17 6.68
C ASP A 9 -6.07 3.85 7.10
N ALA A 10 -5.69 4.35 8.28
CA ALA A 10 -4.36 4.23 8.84
C ALA A 10 -3.97 2.80 9.19
N TYR A 11 -4.95 1.93 9.48
CA TYR A 11 -4.69 0.58 9.97
C TYR A 11 -4.73 -0.47 8.85
N LYS A 12 -5.77 -0.46 8.01
CA LYS A 12 -5.95 -1.51 6.99
C LYS A 12 -5.36 -1.16 5.62
N ALA A 13 -5.30 0.12 5.26
CA ALA A 13 -4.96 0.53 3.90
C ALA A 13 -3.61 1.25 3.77
N ALA A 14 -3.24 2.09 4.74
CA ALA A 14 -2.09 2.98 4.64
C ALA A 14 -0.79 2.26 4.27
N PHE A 15 -0.47 1.14 4.95
CA PHE A 15 0.72 0.35 4.65
C PHE A 15 0.77 -0.10 3.20
N MET A 16 -0.32 -0.69 2.69
CA MET A 16 -0.38 -1.19 1.31
C MET A 16 -0.41 -0.05 0.28
N ASN A 17 -1.03 1.09 0.60
CA ASN A 17 -0.99 2.29 -0.24
C ASN A 17 0.45 2.79 -0.40
N MET A 18 1.18 2.91 0.71
CA MET A 18 2.59 3.32 0.69
C MET A 18 3.45 2.33 -0.10
N PHE A 19 3.29 1.03 0.15
CA PHE A 19 3.98 -0.02 -0.59
C PHE A 19 3.74 0.09 -2.10
N ALA A 20 2.48 0.12 -2.54
CA ALA A 20 2.12 0.16 -3.96
C ALA A 20 2.68 1.42 -4.66
N LEU A 21 2.63 2.56 -3.98
CA LEU A 21 3.11 3.82 -4.51
C LEU A 21 4.65 3.87 -4.56
N VAL A 22 5.35 3.33 -3.56
CA VAL A 22 6.81 3.17 -3.64
C VAL A 22 7.21 2.24 -4.80
N GLN A 23 6.49 1.13 -5.00
CA GLN A 23 6.72 0.25 -6.15
C GLN A 23 6.49 0.98 -7.49
N LEU A 24 5.47 1.83 -7.58
CA LEU A 24 5.25 2.67 -8.75
C LEU A 24 6.39 3.68 -8.96
N GLN A 25 6.85 4.33 -7.89
CA GLN A 25 8.00 5.24 -7.94
C GLN A 25 9.26 4.53 -8.45
N MET A 26 9.51 3.30 -8.01
CA MET A 26 10.63 2.49 -8.50
C MET A 26 10.52 2.20 -9.99
N LYS A 27 9.33 1.82 -10.47
CA LYS A 27 9.08 1.59 -11.91
C LYS A 27 9.30 2.85 -12.74
N ILE A 28 8.83 4.00 -12.26
CA ILE A 28 9.05 5.29 -12.91
C ILE A 28 10.55 5.62 -12.97
N ALA A 29 11.26 5.47 -11.85
CA ALA A 29 12.70 5.73 -11.79
C ALA A 29 13.48 4.83 -12.77
N ALA A 30 13.18 3.53 -12.80
CA ALA A 30 13.80 2.58 -13.73
C ALA A 30 13.55 2.96 -15.19
N ARG A 31 12.31 3.34 -15.55
CA ARG A 31 11.98 3.76 -16.91
C ARG A 31 12.69 5.05 -17.31
N ILE A 32 12.79 6.03 -16.41
CA ILE A 32 13.54 7.26 -16.67
C ILE A 32 15.03 6.95 -16.85
N ALA A 33 15.60 6.07 -16.03
CA ALA A 33 17.01 5.68 -16.13
C ALA A 33 17.34 5.10 -17.52
N GLU A 34 16.48 4.19 -18.00
CA GLU A 34 16.58 3.59 -19.33
C GLU A 34 16.55 4.65 -20.43
N LEU A 35 15.55 5.54 -20.40
CA LEU A 35 15.37 6.58 -21.42
C LEU A 35 16.47 7.65 -21.40
N ALA A 36 17.00 7.98 -20.22
CA ALA A 36 18.00 9.03 -20.05
C ALA A 36 19.44 8.52 -20.18
N GLY A 37 19.66 7.20 -20.29
CA GLY A 37 20.99 6.60 -20.36
C GLY A 37 21.86 6.86 -19.12
N LYS A 38 21.24 7.13 -17.95
CA LYS A 38 21.94 7.43 -16.70
C LYS A 38 21.22 6.86 -15.50
N GLN A 39 21.96 6.62 -14.43
CA GLN A 39 21.39 6.11 -13.20
C GLN A 39 20.37 7.10 -12.62
N VAL A 40 19.17 6.60 -12.32
CA VAL A 40 18.13 7.31 -11.58
C VAL A 40 17.65 6.39 -10.47
N VAL A 41 17.70 6.88 -9.23
CA VAL A 41 17.28 6.14 -8.05
C VAL A 41 16.03 6.78 -7.42
N PRO A 42 15.17 6.01 -6.74
CA PRO A 42 14.05 6.56 -6.01
C PRO A 42 14.51 7.58 -4.95
N GLY A 43 13.99 8.80 -5.01
CA GLY A 43 14.13 9.79 -3.94
C GLY A 43 13.04 9.65 -2.86
N ARG A 44 12.88 10.69 -2.04
CA ARG A 44 11.89 10.77 -0.96
C ARG A 44 10.46 10.45 -1.44
N TYR A 45 9.75 9.64 -0.66
CA TYR A 45 8.30 9.46 -0.74
C TYR A 45 7.62 10.30 0.35
N VAL A 46 6.57 11.03 -0.01
CA VAL A 46 5.77 11.84 0.93
C VAL A 46 4.32 11.39 0.83
N HIS A 47 3.76 10.93 1.96
CA HIS A 47 2.38 10.51 2.07
C HIS A 47 1.58 11.53 2.88
N GLN A 48 0.79 12.35 2.20
CA GLN A 48 -0.09 13.32 2.83
C GLN A 48 -1.53 12.80 2.78
N ALA A 49 -2.22 12.80 3.91
CA ALA A 49 -3.62 12.44 4.01
C ALA A 49 -4.38 13.54 4.75
N ASP A 50 -5.44 14.09 4.13
CA ASP A 50 -6.25 15.13 4.76
C ASP A 50 -7.04 14.57 5.95
N SER A 51 -7.50 13.31 5.83
CA SER A 51 -8.02 12.51 6.94
C SER A 51 -7.22 11.22 7.07
N TYR A 52 -6.56 11.03 8.22
CA TYR A 52 -5.78 9.84 8.54
C TYR A 52 -6.35 9.19 9.80
N HIS A 53 -7.11 8.11 9.63
CA HIS A 53 -8.02 7.64 10.68
C HIS A 53 -8.00 6.12 10.85
N ILE A 54 -8.35 5.66 12.05
CA ILE A 54 -8.65 4.27 12.35
C ILE A 54 -10.15 4.19 12.59
N TYR A 55 -10.85 3.30 11.88
CA TYR A 55 -12.27 3.07 12.13
C TYR A 55 -12.51 2.48 13.53
N GLY A 56 -13.56 2.95 14.21
CA GLY A 56 -13.87 2.52 15.58
C GLY A 56 -13.99 1.00 15.75
N PHE A 57 -14.59 0.31 14.77
CA PHE A 57 -14.71 -1.16 14.79
C PHE A 57 -13.36 -1.89 14.75
N ASN A 58 -12.30 -1.25 14.24
CA ASN A 58 -10.95 -1.82 14.22
C ASN A 58 -10.16 -1.52 15.51
N LEU A 59 -10.66 -0.71 16.44
CA LEU A 59 -9.88 -0.23 17.59
C LEU A 59 -9.42 -1.36 18.52
N ALA A 60 -10.29 -2.34 18.78
CA ALA A 60 -9.95 -3.49 19.61
C ALA A 60 -8.82 -4.33 18.98
N GLU A 61 -8.93 -4.63 17.69
CA GLU A 61 -7.91 -5.35 16.92
C GLU A 61 -6.58 -4.57 16.88
N PHE A 62 -6.65 -3.27 16.61
CA PHE A 62 -5.47 -2.39 16.59
C PHE A 62 -4.71 -2.44 17.92
N LYS A 63 -5.41 -2.33 19.05
CA LYS A 63 -4.79 -2.43 20.38
C LYS A 63 -4.18 -3.81 20.62
N ALA A 64 -4.94 -4.88 20.36
CA ALA A 64 -4.53 -6.25 20.64
C ALA A 64 -3.38 -6.74 19.74
N ARG A 65 -3.30 -6.25 18.50
CA ARG A 65 -2.29 -6.70 17.53
C ARG A 65 -1.16 -5.70 17.36
N PHE A 66 -1.47 -4.47 16.92
CA PHE A 66 -0.44 -3.50 16.56
C PHE A 66 0.28 -2.97 17.78
N LEU A 67 -0.44 -2.40 18.76
CA LEU A 67 0.19 -1.84 19.96
C LEU A 67 0.87 -2.91 20.80
N HIS A 68 0.24 -4.07 20.95
CA HIS A 68 0.87 -5.21 21.62
C HIS A 68 2.17 -5.62 20.93
N ALA A 69 2.19 -5.75 19.59
CA ALA A 69 3.39 -6.08 18.86
C ALA A 69 4.52 -5.04 19.05
N LEU A 70 4.19 -3.75 19.15
CA LEU A 70 5.21 -2.72 19.45
C LEU A 70 5.92 -2.97 20.77
N GLN A 71 5.24 -3.57 21.75
CA GLN A 71 5.77 -3.87 23.07
C GLN A 71 6.49 -5.22 23.12
N THR A 72 6.03 -6.21 22.34
CA THR A 72 6.47 -7.61 22.48
C THR A 72 7.39 -8.11 21.36
N ARG A 73 7.53 -7.37 20.26
CA ARG A 73 8.33 -7.79 19.09
C ARG A 73 9.45 -6.80 18.78
N SER A 74 10.58 -7.34 18.34
CA SER A 74 11.68 -6.53 17.78
C SER A 74 11.22 -5.77 16.53
N PHE A 75 12.04 -4.82 16.09
CA PHE A 75 11.76 -4.08 14.86
C PHE A 75 11.69 -5.01 13.65
N GLU A 76 12.66 -5.91 13.52
CA GLU A 76 12.78 -6.89 12.45
C GLU A 76 11.54 -7.78 12.40
N GLY A 77 11.06 -8.24 13.56
CA GLY A 77 9.84 -9.02 13.65
C GLY A 77 8.58 -8.25 13.20
N ARG A 78 8.60 -6.92 13.22
CA ARG A 78 7.48 -6.08 12.79
C ARG A 78 7.59 -5.58 11.35
N THR A 79 8.67 -5.92 10.67
CA THR A 79 8.92 -5.53 9.28
C THR A 79 8.91 -6.74 8.36
N PHE A 80 8.60 -6.51 7.10
CA PHE A 80 8.67 -7.53 6.05
C PHE A 80 9.60 -7.04 4.97
N ARG A 81 10.53 -7.89 4.53
CA ARG A 81 11.25 -7.63 3.30
C ARG A 81 10.37 -8.04 2.13
N TYR A 82 10.42 -7.30 1.04
CA TYR A 82 9.52 -7.56 -0.08
C TYR A 82 9.79 -8.95 -0.68
N GLU A 83 11.05 -9.35 -0.75
CA GLU A 83 11.47 -10.67 -1.23
C GLU A 83 10.79 -11.82 -0.48
N ASP A 84 10.55 -11.68 0.82
CA ASP A 84 9.95 -12.73 1.66
C ASP A 84 8.45 -12.92 1.39
N VAL A 85 7.79 -11.91 0.81
CA VAL A 85 6.33 -11.92 0.55
C VAL A 85 5.98 -11.85 -0.93
N ARG A 86 6.99 -11.79 -1.81
CA ARG A 86 6.81 -11.58 -3.25
C ARG A 86 5.97 -12.69 -3.87
N GLU A 87 6.26 -13.95 -3.57
CA GLU A 87 5.55 -15.09 -4.16
C GLU A 87 4.06 -15.07 -3.83
N ILE A 88 3.72 -14.83 -2.56
CA ILE A 88 2.33 -14.68 -2.10
C ILE A 88 1.63 -13.53 -2.83
N MET A 89 2.32 -12.41 -3.02
CA MET A 89 1.75 -11.28 -3.76
C MET A 89 1.55 -11.60 -5.25
N GLU A 90 2.49 -12.30 -5.88
CA GLU A 90 2.42 -12.69 -7.29
C GLU A 90 1.30 -13.70 -7.55
N GLU A 91 1.11 -14.66 -6.66
CA GLU A 91 0.00 -15.62 -6.70
C GLU A 91 -1.37 -14.92 -6.63
N ALA A 92 -1.47 -13.81 -5.90
CA ALA A 92 -2.71 -13.05 -5.80
C ALA A 92 -3.04 -12.21 -7.07
N ILE A 93 -2.06 -11.95 -7.95
CA ILE A 93 -2.23 -11.06 -9.11
C ILE A 93 -3.39 -11.47 -10.03
N PRO A 94 -3.53 -12.74 -10.46
CA PRO A 94 -4.59 -13.14 -11.40
C PRO A 94 -5.99 -12.85 -10.85
N ALA A 95 -6.24 -13.19 -9.58
CA ALA A 95 -7.52 -12.94 -8.92
C ALA A 95 -7.82 -11.44 -8.79
N ILE A 96 -6.81 -10.64 -8.41
CA ILE A 96 -6.95 -9.17 -8.31
C ILE A 96 -7.25 -8.57 -9.69
N ARG A 97 -6.57 -9.02 -10.74
CA ARG A 97 -6.81 -8.56 -12.12
C ARG A 97 -8.23 -8.90 -12.59
N ALA A 98 -8.70 -10.12 -12.33
CA ALA A 98 -10.06 -10.54 -12.67
C ALA A 98 -11.10 -9.66 -11.96
N LYS A 99 -10.92 -9.42 -10.66
CA LYS A 99 -11.77 -8.53 -9.86
C LYS A 99 -11.77 -7.10 -10.42
N ALA A 100 -10.60 -6.52 -10.65
CA ALA A 100 -10.47 -5.16 -11.16
C ALA A 100 -11.15 -4.99 -12.53
N ALA A 101 -11.01 -5.98 -13.42
CA ALA A 101 -11.67 -5.97 -14.72
C ALA A 101 -13.22 -6.01 -14.59
N ALA A 102 -13.75 -6.69 -13.59
CA ALA A 102 -15.19 -6.74 -13.31
C ALA A 102 -15.73 -5.42 -12.70
N MET A 103 -14.95 -4.76 -11.85
CA MET A 103 -15.36 -3.53 -11.16
C MET A 103 -15.67 -2.35 -12.11
N GLY A 104 -15.07 -2.31 -13.31
CA GLY A 104 -15.38 -1.30 -14.33
C GLY A 104 -16.64 -1.58 -15.16
N ARG A 105 -17.29 -2.74 -14.99
CA ARG A 105 -18.42 -3.20 -15.81
C ARG A 105 -19.76 -3.24 -15.08
N THR A 106 -19.74 -3.25 -13.75
CA THR A 106 -20.95 -3.08 -12.93
C THR A 106 -21.11 -1.60 -12.64
N GLY A 107 -21.99 -0.91 -13.37
CA GLY A 107 -22.46 0.42 -12.97
C GLY A 107 -22.90 0.41 -11.51
N ALA A 108 -22.71 1.54 -10.82
CA ALA A 108 -23.17 1.71 -9.44
C ALA A 108 -24.62 1.23 -9.33
N PRO A 109 -25.00 0.47 -8.27
CA PRO A 109 -26.41 0.14 -8.06
C PRO A 109 -27.19 1.45 -7.99
N ALA A 110 -28.31 1.51 -8.73
CA ALA A 110 -29.25 2.60 -8.61
C ALA A 110 -29.63 2.74 -7.14
N VAL A 111 -29.46 3.94 -6.60
CA VAL A 111 -29.92 4.30 -5.27
C VAL A 111 -31.44 4.43 -5.38
N GLU A 112 -32.17 3.45 -4.86
CA GLU A 112 -33.58 3.62 -4.46
C GLU A 112 -33.66 4.23 -3.07
#